data_AF-A0A7D5M8A6-F1
#
_entry.id   AF-A0A7D5M8A6-F1
#
_cell.length_a   1.000
_cell.length_b   1.000
_cell.length_c   1.000
_cell.angle_alpha   90.00
_cell.angle_beta   90.00
_cell.angle_gamma   90.00
#
_symmetry.space_group_name_H-M   'P 1'
#
loop_
_entity.id
_entity.type
_entity.pdbx_description
1 polymer ?
#
loop_
_entity_poly.entity_id
_entity_poly.type
_entity_poly.pdbx_seq_one_letter_code
_entity_poly.pdbx_strand_id
1 'polypeptide(L)'
;MVVIFPIFTSSAYADNGFYSYYKGECSFECLTVPIRDDVRSEASGAGAQVLKLLGYDIIADTHVAKNPDILKTYDKVILLHNEYVTQEEFDVITSHPKVIYLYPNALYGKVTYDENSDTITLVRGHGYPETTIANGFDWEFDNTPMEYDSTCENIQFYPINNGIMLNCYPEQLMTYDGSLLKTIKEF
;
A
#
# COMPACT_ATOMS: atom_id res chain seq x y z
N MET A 1 1.23 -15.89 8.34
CA MET A 1 0.60 -14.70 7.70
C MET A 1 1.61 -13.57 7.76
N VAL A 2 1.51 -12.60 6.85
CA VAL A 2 2.45 -11.47 6.80
C VAL A 2 1.72 -10.16 6.51
N VAL A 3 2.20 -9.08 7.10
CA VAL A 3 1.78 -7.70 6.79
C VAL A 3 2.85 -7.06 5.91
N ILE A 4 2.45 -6.49 4.77
CA ILE A 4 3.36 -5.74 3.89
C ILE A 4 3.35 -4.28 4.34
N PHE A 5 4.51 -3.78 4.74
CA PHE A 5 4.70 -2.39 5.16
C PHE A 5 5.09 -1.52 3.95
N PRO A 6 4.42 -0.37 3.73
CA PRO A 6 4.49 0.37 2.47
C PRO A 6 5.64 1.40 2.44
N ILE A 7 6.90 0.93 2.43
CA ILE A 7 8.08 1.80 2.38
C ILE A 7 8.13 2.62 1.09
N PHE A 8 7.70 2.05 -0.05
CA PHE A 8 7.63 2.79 -1.31
C PHE A 8 6.65 3.95 -1.22
N THR A 9 5.51 3.75 -0.58
CA THR A 9 4.52 4.83 -0.39
C THR A 9 5.04 5.89 0.58
N SER A 10 5.66 5.49 1.69
CA SER A 10 6.30 6.43 2.61
C SER A 10 7.34 7.31 1.90
N SER A 11 8.19 6.68 1.07
CA SER A 11 9.24 7.34 0.30
C SER A 11 8.65 8.30 -0.75
N ALA A 12 7.62 7.87 -1.48
CA ALA A 12 6.93 8.68 -2.49
C ALA A 12 6.26 9.92 -1.90
N TYR A 13 5.75 9.84 -0.68
CA TYR A 13 5.08 10.94 0.01
C TYR A 13 6.05 11.97 0.60
N ALA A 14 7.33 11.63 0.68
CA ALA A 14 8.29 12.43 1.39
C ALA A 14 8.50 13.81 0.73
N ASP A 15 9.08 14.76 1.47
CA ASP A 15 9.34 16.09 0.91
C ASP A 15 10.20 15.99 -0.36
N ASN A 16 9.80 16.74 -1.40
CA ASN A 16 10.31 16.66 -2.77
C ASN A 16 10.09 15.28 -3.43
N GLY A 17 9.00 14.60 -3.05
CA GLY A 17 8.56 13.35 -3.67
C GLY A 17 7.46 13.55 -4.71
N PHE A 18 6.70 12.49 -4.99
CA PHE A 18 5.79 12.42 -6.13
C PHE A 18 4.70 13.49 -6.06
N TYR A 19 4.20 13.80 -4.86
CA TYR A 19 3.20 14.85 -4.67
C TYR A 19 3.73 16.27 -4.97
N SER A 20 5.03 16.53 -4.84
CA SER A 20 5.60 17.81 -5.28
C SER A 20 5.55 17.95 -6.81
N TYR A 21 5.68 16.85 -7.56
CA TYR A 21 5.45 16.87 -9.00
C TYR A 21 3.99 17.21 -9.34
N TYR A 22 3.01 16.55 -8.69
CA TYR A 22 1.58 16.82 -8.96
C TYR A 22 1.13 18.21 -8.55
N LYS A 23 1.79 18.83 -7.56
CA LYS A 23 1.56 20.23 -7.16
C LYS A 23 2.26 21.24 -8.07
N GLY A 24 3.10 20.80 -9.01
CA GLY A 24 3.90 21.69 -9.87
C GLY A 24 5.06 22.36 -9.14
N GLU A 25 5.50 21.81 -8.00
CA GLU A 25 6.61 22.31 -7.19
C GLU A 25 7.97 21.87 -7.76
N CYS A 26 8.00 20.83 -8.58
CA CYS A 26 9.18 20.30 -9.28
C CYS A 26 8.78 19.54 -10.56
N SER A 27 9.77 19.23 -11.40
CA SER A 27 9.61 18.46 -12.64
C SER A 27 9.96 16.99 -12.41
N PHE A 28 10.53 16.31 -13.42
CA PHE A 28 10.84 14.88 -13.41
C PHE A 28 11.80 14.44 -12.29
N GLU A 29 12.58 15.36 -11.71
CA GLU A 29 13.48 15.06 -10.58
C GLU A 29 12.75 14.52 -9.34
N CYS A 30 11.49 14.88 -9.15
CA CYS A 30 10.68 14.38 -8.04
C CYS A 30 10.02 13.03 -8.34
N LEU A 31 10.12 12.52 -9.57
CA LEU A 31 9.58 11.21 -9.95
C LEU A 31 10.56 10.07 -9.64
N THR A 32 11.77 10.38 -9.19
CA THR A 32 12.74 9.39 -8.68
C THR A 32 13.16 9.80 -7.28
N VAL A 33 12.83 8.99 -6.27
CA VAL A 33 13.12 9.30 -4.86
C VAL A 33 13.91 8.17 -4.19
N PRO A 34 14.82 8.49 -3.26
CA PRO A 34 15.48 7.48 -2.45
C PRO A 34 14.49 6.82 -1.49
N ILE A 35 14.72 5.55 -1.19
CA ILE A 35 14.02 4.85 -0.13
C ILE A 35 14.27 5.56 1.21
N ARG A 36 13.20 5.77 1.97
CA ARG A 36 13.23 6.29 3.33
C ARG A 36 12.57 5.29 4.25
N ASP A 37 13.28 4.93 5.32
CA ASP A 37 12.81 3.97 6.33
C ASP A 37 11.96 4.65 7.42
N ASP A 38 11.26 5.74 7.07
CA ASP A 38 10.44 6.51 7.99
C ASP A 38 9.04 5.90 8.14
N VAL A 39 8.59 5.77 9.39
CA VAL A 39 7.21 5.35 9.69
C VAL A 39 6.32 6.59 9.60
N ARG A 40 5.67 6.79 8.45
CA ARG A 40 4.74 7.90 8.25
C ARG A 40 3.30 7.48 8.56
N SER A 41 2.57 8.34 9.27
CA SER A 41 1.15 8.11 9.59
C SER A 41 0.31 7.96 8.34
N GLU A 42 0.63 8.75 7.31
CA GLU A 42 0.00 8.76 6.00
C GLU A 42 0.24 7.44 5.23
N ALA A 43 1.20 6.63 5.68
CA ALA A 43 1.54 5.31 5.15
C ALA A 43 1.19 4.18 6.14
N SER A 44 0.06 4.32 6.87
CA SER A 44 -0.44 3.33 7.83
C SER A 44 0.44 3.09 9.08
N GLY A 45 1.13 4.12 9.55
CA GLY A 45 2.12 4.00 10.63
C GLY A 45 1.56 3.46 11.96
N ALA A 46 0.35 3.86 12.35
CA ALA A 46 -0.32 3.36 13.55
C ALA A 46 -0.81 1.92 13.38
N GLY A 47 -1.40 1.61 12.22
CA GLY A 47 -1.82 0.24 11.88
C GLY A 47 -0.65 -0.75 11.94
N ALA A 48 0.49 -0.40 11.36
CA ALA A 48 1.70 -1.21 11.39
C ALA A 48 2.20 -1.45 12.83
N GLN A 49 2.21 -0.40 13.67
CA GLN A 49 2.63 -0.52 15.07
C GLN A 49 1.71 -1.43 15.88
N VAL A 50 0.39 -1.28 15.72
CA VAL A 50 -0.59 -2.15 16.41
C VAL A 50 -0.40 -3.60 16.00
N LEU A 51 -0.33 -3.89 14.70
CA LEU A 51 -0.16 -5.26 14.21
C LEU A 51 1.18 -5.86 14.68
N LYS A 52 2.26 -5.08 14.71
CA LYS A 52 3.54 -5.50 15.29
C LYS A 52 3.42 -5.89 16.76
N LEU A 53 2.74 -5.07 17.56
CA LEU A 53 2.51 -5.33 18.99
C LEU A 53 1.64 -6.56 19.24
N LEU A 54 0.73 -6.87 18.31
CA LEU A 54 -0.10 -8.08 18.34
C LEU A 54 0.64 -9.33 17.84
N GLY A 55 1.91 -9.22 17.47
CA GLY A 55 2.77 -10.34 17.07
C GLY A 55 2.64 -10.76 15.61
N TYR A 56 2.16 -9.89 14.73
CA TYR A 56 2.15 -10.15 13.29
C TYR A 56 3.55 -9.98 12.71
N ASP A 57 3.93 -10.89 11.80
CA ASP A 57 5.14 -10.73 11.00
C ASP A 57 4.94 -9.55 10.03
N ILE A 58 5.91 -8.64 10.00
CA ILE A 58 5.91 -7.48 9.10
C ILE A 58 7.11 -7.56 8.18
N ILE A 59 6.87 -7.42 6.88
CA ILE A 59 7.89 -7.33 5.84
C ILE A 59 7.72 -6.02 5.07
N ALA A 60 8.82 -5.35 4.71
CA ALA A 60 8.76 -4.19 3.83
C ALA A 60 8.44 -4.62 2.39
N ASP A 61 7.69 -3.78 1.66
CA ASP A 61 7.48 -3.91 0.21
C ASP A 61 8.81 -3.98 -0.58
N THR A 62 9.86 -3.27 -0.14
CA THR A 62 11.23 -3.41 -0.70
C THR A 62 11.74 -4.86 -0.70
N HIS A 63 11.40 -5.68 0.30
CA HIS A 63 11.80 -7.10 0.32
C HIS A 63 10.93 -7.95 -0.60
N VAL A 64 9.65 -7.60 -0.74
CA VAL A 64 8.73 -8.27 -1.67
C VAL A 64 9.13 -7.97 -3.10
N ALA A 65 9.50 -6.73 -3.43
CA ALA A 65 10.02 -6.35 -4.73
C ALA A 65 11.29 -7.15 -5.11
N LYS A 66 12.21 -7.36 -4.15
CA LYS A 66 13.44 -8.16 -4.35
C LYS A 66 13.18 -9.65 -4.49
N ASN A 67 12.20 -10.17 -3.76
CA ASN A 67 11.86 -11.59 -3.74
C ASN A 67 10.34 -11.79 -3.64
N PRO A 68 9.59 -11.63 -4.74
CA PRO A 68 8.12 -11.72 -4.72
C PRO A 68 7.63 -13.08 -4.21
N ASP A 69 8.37 -14.14 -4.52
CA ASP A 69 8.07 -15.52 -4.14
C ASP A 69 8.03 -15.73 -2.61
N ILE A 70 8.57 -14.81 -1.81
CA ILE A 70 8.46 -14.88 -0.35
C ILE A 70 7.00 -14.91 0.11
N LEU A 71 6.08 -14.26 -0.61
CA LEU A 71 4.65 -14.25 -0.23
C LEU A 71 4.02 -15.64 -0.35
N LYS A 72 4.53 -16.52 -1.21
CA LYS A 72 4.04 -17.91 -1.37
C LYS A 72 4.28 -18.76 -0.12
N THR A 73 5.15 -18.31 0.80
CA THR A 73 5.44 -19.00 2.07
C THR A 73 4.43 -18.68 3.18
N TYR A 74 3.52 -17.72 2.95
CA TYR A 74 2.53 -17.29 3.93
C TYR A 74 1.12 -17.69 3.51
N ASP A 75 0.30 -18.17 4.44
CA ASP A 75 -1.09 -18.55 4.12
C ASP A 75 -2.04 -17.35 3.88
N LYS A 76 -1.62 -16.15 4.32
CA LYS A 76 -2.42 -14.92 4.31
C LYS A 76 -1.48 -13.72 4.22
N VAL A 77 -1.83 -12.79 3.34
CA VAL A 77 -1.14 -11.50 3.15
C VAL A 77 -2.08 -10.37 3.58
N ILE A 78 -1.54 -9.36 4.27
CA ILE A 78 -2.27 -8.16 4.68
C ILE A 78 -1.54 -6.96 4.07
N LEU A 79 -2.20 -6.21 3.20
CA LEU A 79 -1.71 -4.95 2.67
C LEU A 79 -2.14 -3.82 3.59
N LEU A 80 -1.19 -2.93 3.88
CA LEU A 80 -1.49 -1.62 4.46
C LEU A 80 -1.76 -0.64 3.31
N HIS A 81 -1.42 0.64 3.46
CA HIS A 81 -1.55 1.64 2.39
C HIS A 81 -0.40 1.52 1.38
N ASN A 82 -0.25 0.34 0.76
CA ASN A 82 0.69 0.05 -0.32
C ASN A 82 0.18 0.66 -1.63
N GLU A 83 0.14 1.99 -1.69
CA GLU A 83 -0.33 2.74 -2.86
C GLU A 83 0.62 2.59 -4.03
N TYR A 84 1.92 2.76 -3.80
CA TYR A 84 2.97 2.58 -4.81
C TYR A 84 3.63 1.21 -4.68
N VAL A 85 3.60 0.43 -5.76
CA VAL A 85 4.20 -0.92 -5.83
C VAL A 85 4.86 -1.18 -7.18
N THR A 86 5.74 -2.18 -7.26
CA THR A 86 6.27 -2.65 -8.55
C THR A 86 5.29 -3.57 -9.28
N GLN A 87 5.58 -3.89 -10.54
CA GLN A 87 4.79 -4.87 -11.29
C GLN A 87 4.84 -6.25 -10.65
N GLU A 88 6.02 -6.67 -10.20
CA GLU A 88 6.24 -7.97 -9.59
C GLU A 88 5.46 -8.11 -8.27
N GLU A 89 5.42 -7.06 -7.46
CA GLU A 89 4.60 -7.00 -6.26
C GLU A 89 3.11 -7.09 -6.58
N PHE A 90 2.64 -6.28 -7.54
CA PHE A 90 1.25 -6.33 -7.99
C PHE A 90 0.86 -7.74 -8.43
N ASP A 91 1.68 -8.39 -9.26
CA ASP A 91 1.41 -9.72 -9.80
C ASP A 91 1.35 -10.78 -8.68
N VAL A 92 2.30 -10.76 -7.74
CA VAL A 92 2.31 -11.76 -6.65
C VAL A 92 1.22 -11.51 -5.61
N ILE A 93 0.89 -10.25 -5.32
CA ILE A 93 -0.18 -9.90 -4.37
C ILE A 93 -1.54 -10.29 -4.95
N THR A 94 -1.82 -9.92 -6.20
CA THR A 94 -3.13 -10.18 -6.83
C THR A 94 -3.34 -11.65 -7.17
N SER A 95 -2.27 -12.43 -7.35
CA SER A 95 -2.34 -13.88 -7.52
C SER A 95 -2.36 -14.68 -6.20
N HIS A 96 -2.05 -14.05 -5.07
CA HIS A 96 -2.08 -14.71 -3.76
C HIS A 96 -3.54 -15.07 -3.38
N PRO A 97 -3.85 -16.31 -2.95
CA PRO A 97 -5.23 -16.78 -2.80
C PRO A 97 -6.00 -16.15 -1.62
N LYS A 98 -5.31 -15.45 -0.72
CA LYS A 98 -5.89 -14.91 0.51
C LYS A 98 -5.23 -13.60 0.94
N VAL A 99 -5.87 -12.49 0.57
CA VAL A 99 -5.36 -11.14 0.83
C VAL A 99 -6.37 -10.29 1.61
N ILE A 100 -5.90 -9.53 2.59
CA ILE A 100 -6.66 -8.44 3.21
C ILE A 100 -6.08 -7.13 2.69
N TYR A 101 -6.87 -6.37 1.95
CA TYR A 101 -6.54 -4.98 1.58
C TYR A 101 -7.10 -4.09 2.69
N LEU A 102 -6.28 -3.84 3.70
CA LEU A 102 -6.72 -3.19 4.95
C LEU A 102 -6.91 -1.68 4.79
N TYR A 103 -6.14 -1.05 3.90
CA TYR A 103 -6.27 0.38 3.60
C TYR A 103 -6.71 0.55 2.14
N PRO A 104 -7.65 1.47 1.85
CA PRO A 104 -7.99 1.85 0.49
C PRO A 104 -6.80 2.45 -0.26
N ASN A 105 -6.98 2.62 -1.58
CA ASN A 105 -5.97 3.18 -2.50
C ASN A 105 -4.67 2.33 -2.55
N ALA A 106 -4.77 1.04 -2.21
CA ALA A 106 -3.67 0.10 -2.44
C ALA A 106 -3.57 -0.24 -3.93
N LEU A 107 -2.35 -0.53 -4.41
CA LEU A 107 -2.05 -0.93 -5.80
C LEU A 107 -2.44 0.14 -6.83
N TYR A 108 -2.20 1.41 -6.52
CA TYR A 108 -2.63 2.54 -7.34
C TYR A 108 -1.53 3.08 -8.25
N GLY A 109 -0.33 3.30 -7.71
CA GLY A 109 0.81 3.82 -8.45
C GLY A 109 1.79 2.71 -8.82
N LYS A 110 2.16 2.62 -10.09
CA LYS A 110 3.22 1.73 -10.56
C LYS A 110 4.57 2.43 -10.47
N VAL A 111 5.52 1.79 -9.79
CA VAL A 111 6.91 2.23 -9.71
C VAL A 111 7.88 1.15 -10.20
N THR A 112 9.10 1.54 -10.51
CA THR A 112 10.26 0.64 -10.57
C THR A 112 11.13 0.88 -9.36
N TYR A 113 11.75 -0.18 -8.82
CA TYR A 113 12.71 -0.09 -7.73
C TYR A 113 14.11 -0.48 -8.22
N ASP A 114 15.10 0.37 -7.98
CA ASP A 114 16.52 0.10 -8.27
C ASP A 114 17.26 -0.19 -6.96
N GLU A 115 17.66 -1.45 -6.80
CA GLU A 115 18.37 -1.93 -5.60
C GLU A 115 19.77 -1.34 -5.44
N ASN A 116 20.43 -0.93 -6.52
CA ASN A 116 21.81 -0.42 -6.45
C ASN A 116 21.84 1.01 -5.93
N SER A 117 20.87 1.82 -6.38
CA SER A 117 20.72 3.21 -5.94
C SER A 117 19.76 3.37 -4.76
N ASP A 118 19.06 2.30 -4.39
CA ASP A 118 18.00 2.25 -3.39
C ASP A 118 16.97 3.37 -3.61
N THR A 119 16.44 3.43 -4.84
CA THR A 119 15.47 4.44 -5.28
C THR A 119 14.25 3.81 -5.93
N ILE A 120 13.11 4.49 -5.84
CA ILE A 120 11.92 4.21 -6.66
C ILE A 120 11.72 5.28 -7.70
N THR A 121 11.21 4.89 -8.86
CA THR A 121 10.82 5.81 -9.95
C THR A 121 9.38 5.58 -10.36
N LEU A 122 8.59 6.65 -10.46
CA LEU A 122 7.22 6.58 -10.95
C LEU A 122 7.18 6.17 -12.43
N VAL A 123 6.37 5.16 -12.72
CA VAL A 123 6.14 4.67 -14.09
C VAL A 123 4.76 5.05 -14.59
N ARG A 124 3.73 4.87 -13.74
CA ARG A 124 2.33 5.01 -14.17
C ARG A 124 1.37 5.24 -12.99
N GLY A 125 0.32 6.04 -13.19
CA GLY A 125 -0.72 6.35 -12.19
C GLY A 125 -0.77 7.83 -11.85
N HIS A 126 -1.81 8.28 -11.14
CA HIS A 126 -2.01 9.70 -10.76
C HIS A 126 -1.93 10.68 -11.94
N GLY A 127 -2.43 10.27 -13.11
CA GLY A 127 -2.36 11.07 -14.33
C GLY A 127 -0.98 11.13 -14.99
N TYR A 128 -0.08 10.19 -14.65
CA TYR A 128 1.23 10.04 -15.29
C TYR A 128 1.35 8.70 -16.06
N PRO A 129 2.02 8.69 -17.23
CA PRO A 129 2.52 9.84 -17.98
C PRO A 129 1.42 10.62 -18.72
N GLU A 130 0.21 10.06 -18.77
CA GLU A 130 -0.97 10.69 -19.39
C GLU A 130 -2.04 10.98 -18.35
N THR A 131 -2.66 12.16 -18.42
CA THR A 131 -3.64 12.64 -17.43
C THR A 131 -4.88 11.75 -17.27
N THR A 132 -5.15 10.87 -18.23
CA THR A 132 -6.26 9.91 -18.23
C THR A 132 -5.96 8.66 -17.40
N ILE A 133 -4.70 8.44 -17.04
CA ILE A 133 -4.26 7.24 -16.32
C ILE A 133 -4.36 7.49 -14.81
N ALA A 134 -5.53 7.21 -14.24
CA ALA A 134 -5.72 7.28 -12.79
C ALA A 134 -4.92 6.18 -12.08
N ASN A 135 -5.29 4.91 -12.29
CA ASN A 135 -4.62 3.75 -11.71
C ASN A 135 -3.50 3.23 -12.63
N GLY A 136 -2.31 3.01 -12.08
CA GLY A 136 -1.10 2.55 -12.75
C GLY A 136 -1.14 1.09 -13.23
N PHE A 137 -2.09 0.30 -12.73
CA PHE A 137 -2.25 -1.12 -13.05
C PHE A 137 -3.59 -1.45 -13.72
N ASP A 138 -4.46 -0.46 -13.91
CA ASP A 138 -5.86 -0.67 -14.30
C ASP A 138 -6.56 -1.68 -13.36
N TRP A 139 -6.28 -1.56 -12.06
CA TRP A 139 -6.77 -2.48 -11.05
C TRP A 139 -8.31 -2.47 -10.98
N GLU A 140 -8.94 -3.62 -11.29
CA GLU A 140 -10.41 -3.70 -11.41
C GLU A 140 -11.14 -3.45 -10.09
N PHE A 141 -10.46 -3.67 -8.95
CA PHE A 141 -10.99 -3.45 -7.61
C PHE A 141 -10.42 -2.17 -6.96
N ASP A 142 -9.98 -1.20 -7.76
CA ASP A 142 -9.56 0.11 -7.29
C ASP A 142 -10.67 0.74 -6.42
N ASN A 143 -10.35 0.95 -5.14
CA ASN A 143 -11.22 1.54 -4.13
C ASN A 143 -10.73 2.89 -3.63
N THR A 144 -9.88 3.57 -4.40
CA THR A 144 -9.28 4.88 -4.06
C THR A 144 -10.28 5.91 -3.52
N PRO A 145 -11.51 6.06 -4.04
CA PRO A 145 -12.46 7.02 -3.47
C PRO A 145 -12.77 6.81 -1.97
N MET A 146 -12.53 5.60 -1.44
CA MET A 146 -12.75 5.26 -0.04
C MET A 146 -11.61 5.71 0.89
N GLU A 147 -10.46 6.15 0.35
CA GLU A 147 -9.33 6.64 1.17
C GLU A 147 -9.67 7.90 1.97
N TYR A 148 -10.62 8.69 1.47
CA TYR A 148 -11.05 9.93 2.10
C TYR A 148 -12.04 9.73 3.25
N ASP A 149 -12.61 8.52 3.42
CA ASP A 149 -13.43 8.18 4.58
C ASP A 149 -12.53 7.75 5.75
N SER A 150 -12.02 8.74 6.48
CA SER A 150 -11.26 8.51 7.72
C SER A 150 -12.14 8.38 8.97
N THR A 151 -13.45 8.65 8.85
CA THR A 151 -14.40 8.50 9.95
C THR A 151 -14.83 7.06 10.13
N CYS A 152 -14.88 6.30 9.03
CA CYS A 152 -15.21 4.88 9.00
C CYS A 152 -16.55 4.55 9.71
N GLU A 153 -17.54 5.45 9.66
CA GLU A 153 -18.82 5.27 10.37
C GLU A 153 -19.56 3.99 9.95
N ASN A 154 -19.42 3.60 8.68
CA ASN A 154 -20.05 2.40 8.09
C ASN A 154 -18.98 1.40 7.64
N ILE A 155 -18.06 1.05 8.55
CA ILE A 155 -16.98 0.11 8.28
C ILE A 155 -17.52 -1.26 7.86
N GLN A 156 -17.03 -1.77 6.73
CA GLN A 156 -17.31 -3.11 6.23
C GLN A 156 -16.12 -3.65 5.45
N PHE A 157 -15.89 -4.96 5.58
CA PHE A 157 -15.10 -5.69 4.61
C PHE A 157 -16.03 -6.23 3.52
N TYR A 158 -15.63 -6.06 2.26
CA TYR A 158 -16.33 -6.67 1.13
C TYR A 158 -15.40 -7.64 0.38
N PRO A 159 -15.93 -8.75 -0.14
CA PRO A 159 -15.13 -9.76 -0.82
C PRO A 159 -14.75 -9.32 -2.24
N ILE A 160 -13.57 -9.76 -2.68
CA ILE A 160 -13.10 -9.73 -4.06
C ILE A 160 -12.50 -11.10 -4.43
N ASN A 161 -12.02 -11.25 -5.67
CA ASN A 161 -11.60 -12.56 -6.21
C ASN A 161 -10.55 -13.29 -5.34
N ASN A 162 -9.58 -12.57 -4.77
CA ASN A 162 -8.45 -13.14 -4.04
C ASN A 162 -8.43 -12.76 -2.54
N GLY A 163 -9.51 -12.15 -2.01
CA GLY A 163 -9.43 -11.51 -0.71
C GLY A 163 -10.65 -10.73 -0.24
N ILE A 164 -10.41 -9.87 0.75
CA ILE A 164 -11.37 -8.88 1.24
C ILE A 164 -10.73 -7.49 1.25
N MET A 165 -11.53 -6.46 1.02
CA MET A 165 -11.10 -5.07 1.06
C MET A 165 -11.90 -4.29 2.10
N LEU A 166 -11.24 -3.38 2.80
CA LEU A 166 -11.90 -2.44 3.69
C LEU A 166 -12.44 -1.25 2.90
N ASN A 167 -13.61 -0.73 3.31
CA ASN A 167 -14.28 0.36 2.62
C ASN A 167 -14.02 1.78 3.17
N CYS A 168 -12.98 1.97 3.98
CA CYS A 168 -12.64 3.24 4.62
C CYS A 168 -11.18 3.20 5.11
N TYR A 169 -10.60 4.35 5.49
CA TYR A 169 -9.22 4.48 5.94
C TYR A 169 -9.11 4.29 7.48
N PRO A 170 -8.61 3.15 7.99
CA PRO A 170 -8.83 2.73 9.38
C PRO A 170 -7.80 3.23 10.40
N GLU A 171 -6.91 4.16 10.05
CA GLU A 171 -5.71 4.49 10.83
C GLU A 171 -5.98 4.75 12.32
N GLN A 172 -7.03 5.52 12.64
CA GLN A 172 -7.43 5.75 14.03
C GLN A 172 -8.05 4.50 14.67
N LEU A 173 -8.94 3.82 13.95
CA LEU A 173 -9.66 2.63 14.43
C LEU A 173 -8.72 1.48 14.78
N MET A 174 -7.58 1.35 14.09
CA MET A 174 -6.58 0.32 14.40
C MET A 174 -6.15 0.33 15.86
N THR A 175 -6.18 1.49 16.53
CA THR A 175 -5.72 1.64 17.92
C THR A 175 -6.74 1.23 18.98
N TYR A 176 -8.04 1.15 18.65
CA TYR A 176 -9.09 0.91 19.65
C TYR A 176 -10.26 0.01 19.22
N ASP A 177 -10.46 -0.25 17.93
CA ASP A 177 -11.57 -1.08 17.45
C ASP A 177 -11.23 -2.58 17.50
N GLY A 178 -11.70 -3.24 18.56
CA GLY A 178 -11.49 -4.68 18.74
C GLY A 178 -12.20 -5.55 17.70
N SER A 179 -13.28 -5.08 17.08
CA SER A 179 -14.02 -5.83 16.07
C SER A 179 -13.24 -5.88 14.76
N LEU A 180 -12.66 -4.76 14.34
CA LEU A 180 -11.74 -4.67 13.20
C LEU A 180 -10.56 -5.62 13.37
N LEU A 181 -9.87 -5.55 14.51
CA LEU A 181 -8.72 -6.42 14.81
C LEU A 181 -9.12 -7.90 14.85
N LYS A 182 -10.32 -8.21 15.33
CA LYS A 182 -10.87 -9.56 15.31
C LYS A 182 -11.10 -10.06 13.88
N THR A 183 -11.70 -9.24 13.00
CA THR A 183 -11.89 -9.60 11.59
C THR A 183 -10.56 -9.86 10.88
N ILE A 184 -9.54 -9.02 11.09
CA ILE A 184 -8.20 -9.22 10.52
C ILE A 184 -7.60 -10.56 10.95
N LYS A 185 -7.77 -10.91 12.24
CA LYS A 185 -7.28 -12.16 12.82
C LYS A 185 -8.01 -13.39 12.25
N GLU A 186 -9.33 -13.33 12.17
CA GLU A 186 -10.21 -14.47 11.85
C GLU A 186 -10.32 -14.78 10.36
N PHE A 187 -10.09 -13.80 9.47
CA PHE A 187 -10.11 -14.02 8.02
C PHE A 187 -9.12 -15.10 7.59
#